data_AF-A0A553MX10-F1
#
_entry.id   AF-A0A553MX10-F1
#
_cell.length_a   1.000
_cell.length_b   1.000
_cell.length_c   1.000
_cell.angle_alpha   90.00
_cell.angle_beta   90.00
_cell.angle_gamma   90.00
#
_symmetry.space_group_name_H-M   'P 1'
#
loop_
_entity.id
_entity.type
_entity.pdbx_description
1 polymer ?
#
loop_
_entity_poly.entity_id
_entity_poly.type
_entity_poly.pdbx_seq_one_letter_code
_entity_poly.pdbx_strand_id
1 'polypeptide(L)'
;MANTDAVADFINQNRSLTDVVDSYRGLSESDKHWQHRREFLLRNIARFPERDQLLALSMVWSNHVYSPALHERVTAMAEGIEVCDAPVFKTRDELMQKQKS
;
A
#
# COMPACT_ATOMS: atom_id res chain seq x y z
N MET A 1 -10.31 25.86 -30.35
CA MET A 1 -10.12 26.39 -28.99
C MET A 1 -10.54 25.37 -27.93
N ALA A 2 -11.68 24.67 -28.05
CA ALA A 2 -12.08 23.65 -27.05
C ALA A 2 -11.10 22.48 -26.81
N ASN A 3 -10.31 22.07 -27.81
CA ASN A 3 -9.35 20.95 -27.68
C ASN A 3 -8.08 21.34 -26.89
N THR A 4 -7.64 22.60 -26.98
CA THR A 4 -6.48 23.10 -26.23
C THR A 4 -6.77 23.25 -24.75
N ASP A 5 -8.00 23.64 -24.40
CA ASP A 5 -8.44 23.81 -23.01
C ASP A 5 -8.55 22.45 -22.30
N ALA A 6 -9.15 21.44 -22.96
CA ALA A 6 -9.23 20.09 -22.40
C ALA A 6 -7.85 19.44 -22.17
N VAL A 7 -6.87 19.69 -23.04
CA VAL A 7 -5.49 19.21 -22.87
C VAL A 7 -4.80 19.91 -21.69
N ALA A 8 -5.00 21.22 -21.53
CA ALA A 8 -4.46 21.98 -20.41
C ALA A 8 -5.03 21.49 -19.07
N ASP A 9 -6.34 21.25 -19.00
CA ASP A 9 -7.02 20.72 -17.82
C ASP A 9 -6.50 19.33 -17.42
N PHE A 10 -6.31 18.45 -18.41
CA PHE A 10 -5.73 17.13 -18.17
C PHE A 10 -4.29 17.22 -17.63
N ILE A 11 -3.46 18.12 -18.17
CA ILE A 11 -2.09 18.33 -17.68
C ILE A 11 -2.09 18.85 -16.24
N ASN A 12 -2.96 19.82 -15.93
CA ASN A 12 -3.09 20.37 -14.59
C ASN A 12 -3.55 19.31 -13.57
N GLN A 13 -4.52 18.47 -13.97
CA GLN A 13 -4.99 17.37 -13.14
C GLN A 13 -3.87 16.35 -12.87
N ASN A 14 -3.11 15.95 -13.89
CA ASN A 14 -1.98 15.04 -13.70
C ASN A 14 -0.88 15.64 -12.81
N ARG A 15 -0.61 16.95 -12.94
CA ARG A 15 0.33 17.66 -12.06
C ARG A 15 -0.13 17.61 -10.61
N SER A 16 -1.40 17.95 -10.35
CA SER A 16 -1.97 17.90 -8.99
C SER A 16 -1.92 16.49 -8.38
N LEU A 17 -2.17 15.45 -9.18
CA LEU A 17 -2.06 14.06 -8.72
C LEU A 17 -0.63 13.68 -8.38
N THR A 18 0.33 14.17 -9.15
CA THR A 18 1.75 13.94 -8.91
C THR A 18 2.20 14.61 -7.61
N ASP A 19 1.80 15.86 -7.39
CA ASP A 19 2.11 16.61 -6.16
C ASP A 19 1.52 15.93 -4.92
N VAL A 20 0.27 15.44 -5.02
CA VAL A 20 -0.37 14.66 -3.97
C VAL A 20 0.40 13.37 -3.70
N VAL A 21 0.82 12.63 -4.72
CA VAL A 21 1.61 11.41 -4.52
C VAL A 21 2.95 11.74 -3.85
N ASP A 22 3.63 12.78 -4.31
CA ASP A 22 4.93 13.18 -3.77
C ASP A 22 4.83 13.61 -2.29
N SER A 23 3.68 14.13 -1.86
CA SER A 23 3.40 14.43 -0.45
C SER A 23 3.39 13.21 0.47
N TYR A 24 3.19 11.99 -0.06
CA TYR A 24 3.16 10.77 0.75
C TYR A 24 4.55 10.24 1.12
N ARG A 25 5.63 10.75 0.51
CA ARG A 25 7.00 10.27 0.76
C ARG A 25 7.35 10.34 2.26
N GLY A 26 7.74 9.21 2.84
CA GLY A 26 8.21 9.13 4.23
C GLY A 26 9.65 9.58 4.39
N LEU A 27 9.97 10.14 5.56
CA LEU A 27 11.29 10.70 5.89
C LEU A 27 12.41 9.64 5.87
N SER A 28 12.12 8.42 6.30
CA SER A 28 13.10 7.33 6.41
C SER A 28 13.21 6.48 5.14
N GLU A 29 12.58 6.89 4.04
CA GLU A 29 12.60 6.14 2.79
C GLU A 29 13.81 6.49 1.93
N SER A 30 14.56 5.46 1.55
CA SER A 30 15.60 5.60 0.53
C SER A 30 14.99 6.00 -0.82
N ASP A 31 15.76 6.67 -1.68
CA ASP A 31 15.29 7.08 -3.01
C ASP A 31 14.81 5.88 -3.84
N LYS A 32 15.53 4.76 -3.74
CA LYS A 32 15.19 3.54 -4.47
C LYS A 32 13.91 2.91 -3.90
N HIS A 33 13.69 2.92 -2.60
CA HIS A 33 12.41 2.49 -2.02
C HIS A 33 11.25 3.39 -2.49
N TRP A 34 11.45 4.70 -2.41
CA TRP A 34 10.47 5.71 -2.80
C TRP A 34 10.09 5.60 -4.28
N GLN A 35 11.06 5.39 -5.18
CA GLN A 35 10.80 5.26 -6.61
C GLN A 35 9.81 4.13 -6.93
N HIS A 36 9.99 2.97 -6.29
CA HIS A 36 9.07 1.84 -6.45
C HIS A 36 7.70 2.23 -5.88
N ARG A 37 7.65 2.70 -4.64
CA ARG A 37 6.38 3.02 -3.98
C ARG A 37 5.58 4.08 -4.73
N ARG A 38 6.24 5.12 -5.25
CA ARG A 38 5.66 6.19 -6.06
C ARG A 38 4.97 5.66 -7.32
N GLU A 39 5.63 4.76 -8.04
CA GLU A 39 5.06 4.12 -9.22
C GLU A 39 3.81 3.30 -8.87
N PHE A 40 3.86 2.55 -7.76
CA PHE A 40 2.70 1.81 -7.27
C PHE A 40 1.52 2.74 -6.95
N LEU A 41 1.78 3.87 -6.30
CA LEU A 41 0.76 4.86 -5.96
C LEU A 41 0.13 5.47 -7.21
N LEU A 42 0.93 5.96 -8.16
CA LEU A 42 0.43 6.59 -9.39
C LEU A 42 -0.48 5.66 -10.21
N ARG A 43 -0.15 4.37 -10.28
CA ARG A 43 -0.96 3.38 -11.01
C ARG A 43 -2.31 3.07 -10.36
N ASN A 44 -2.43 3.28 -9.06
CA ASN A 44 -3.54 2.77 -8.27
C ASN A 44 -4.38 3.88 -7.60
N ILE A 45 -3.89 5.12 -7.51
CA ILE A 45 -4.54 6.22 -6.77
C ILE A 45 -5.99 6.52 -7.23
N ALA A 46 -6.30 6.29 -8.51
CA ALA A 46 -7.65 6.45 -9.06
C ALA A 46 -8.59 5.27 -8.75
N ARG A 47 -8.04 4.08 -8.43
CA ARG A 47 -8.80 2.83 -8.24
C ARG A 47 -9.15 2.55 -6.77
N PHE A 48 -8.42 3.16 -5.86
CA PHE A 48 -8.63 3.00 -4.43
C PHE A 48 -9.42 4.18 -3.88
N PRO A 49 -10.65 3.98 -3.37
CA PRO A 49 -11.40 5.05 -2.72
C PRO A 49 -10.76 5.45 -1.38
N GLU A 50 -10.22 4.47 -0.64
CA GLU A 50 -9.55 4.68 0.65
C GLU A 50 -8.03 4.88 0.45
N ARG A 51 -7.54 6.06 0.86
CA ARG A 51 -6.13 6.43 0.69
C ARG A 51 -5.22 5.67 1.64
N ASP A 52 -5.63 5.50 2.89
CA ASP A 52 -4.82 4.85 3.92
C ASP A 52 -4.53 3.39 3.58
N GLN A 53 -5.53 2.67 3.06
CA GLN A 53 -5.36 1.31 2.57
C GLN A 53 -4.34 1.23 1.43
N LEU A 54 -4.41 2.16 0.46
CA LEU A 54 -3.45 2.21 -0.65
C LEU A 54 -2.03 2.51 -0.16
N LEU A 55 -1.87 3.41 0.81
CA LEU A 55 -0.57 3.74 1.41
C LEU A 55 0.03 2.51 2.09
N ALA A 56 -0.76 1.79 2.90
CA ALA A 56 -0.32 0.56 3.56
C ALA A 56 0.12 -0.51 2.54
N LEU A 57 -0.68 -0.75 1.49
CA LEU A 57 -0.35 -1.70 0.43
C LEU A 57 0.93 -1.31 -0.32
N SER A 58 1.11 -0.01 -0.59
CA SER A 58 2.31 0.49 -1.27
C SER A 58 3.58 0.24 -0.45
N MET A 59 3.51 0.37 0.88
CA MET A 59 4.62 0.07 1.79
C MET A 59 4.99 -1.41 1.79
N VAL A 60 3.99 -2.29 1.85
CA VAL A 60 4.21 -3.75 1.81
C VAL A 60 4.85 -4.15 0.49
N TRP A 61 4.33 -3.64 -0.63
CA TRP A 61 4.85 -3.96 -1.96
C TRP A 61 6.29 -3.45 -2.16
N SER A 62 6.57 -2.20 -1.75
CA SER A 62 7.92 -1.63 -1.86
C SER A 62 8.94 -2.38 -0.98
N ASN A 63 8.56 -2.82 0.23
CA ASN A 63 9.38 -3.69 1.06
C ASN A 63 9.66 -5.04 0.40
N HIS A 64 8.63 -5.68 -0.16
CA HIS A 64 8.76 -6.97 -0.85
C HIS A 64 9.72 -6.89 -2.05
N VAL A 65 9.63 -5.83 -2.86
CA VAL A 65 10.46 -5.65 -4.05
C VAL A 65 11.89 -5.21 -3.70
N TYR A 66 12.06 -4.41 -2.66
CA TYR A 66 13.37 -3.82 -2.33
C TYR A 66 14.30 -4.78 -1.58
N SER A 67 13.76 -5.70 -0.77
CA SER A 67 14.60 -6.57 0.04
C SER A 67 13.91 -7.88 0.41
N PRO A 68 14.14 -8.96 -0.37
CA PRO A 68 13.69 -10.29 0.02
C PRO A 68 14.22 -10.72 1.40
N ALA A 69 15.45 -10.33 1.74
CA ALA A 69 16.09 -10.59 3.03
C ALA A 69 15.47 -9.78 4.21
N LEU A 70 14.79 -8.67 3.92
CA LEU A 70 14.09 -7.89 4.95
C LEU A 70 12.96 -8.69 5.56
N HIS A 71 12.23 -9.48 4.76
CA HIS A 71 11.15 -10.31 5.27
C HIS A 71 11.68 -11.30 6.32
N GLU A 72 12.74 -12.04 5.99
CA GLU A 72 13.40 -12.97 6.92
C GLU A 72 13.86 -12.27 8.21
N ARG A 73 14.49 -11.10 8.08
CA ARG A 73 14.95 -10.32 9.23
C ARG A 73 13.80 -9.81 10.10
N VAL A 74 12.70 -9.32 9.50
CA VAL A 74 11.52 -8.84 10.23
C VAL A 74 10.84 -10.01 10.95
N THR A 75 10.75 -11.18 10.31
CA THR A 75 10.23 -12.40 10.95
C THR A 75 11.08 -12.78 12.16
N ALA A 76 12.41 -12.80 12.03
CA ALA A 76 13.30 -13.07 13.16
C ALA A 76 13.15 -12.05 14.30
N MET A 77 12.97 -10.76 13.98
CA MET A 77 12.72 -9.72 14.98
C MET A 77 11.35 -9.83 15.65
N ALA A 78 10.38 -10.46 15.00
CA ALA A 78 9.05 -10.70 15.54
C ALA A 78 8.99 -11.95 16.44
N GLU A 79 10.05 -12.76 16.51
CA GLU A 79 10.11 -13.92 17.39
C GLU A 79 9.93 -13.49 18.86
N GLY A 80 8.96 -14.11 19.53
CA GLY A 80 8.63 -13.81 20.93
C GLY A 80 7.70 -12.61 21.14
N ILE A 81 7.25 -11.93 20.08
CA ILE A 81 6.18 -10.92 20.18
C ILE A 81 4.83 -11.65 20.14
N GLU A 82 4.13 -11.73 21.28
CA GLU A 82 2.75 -12.24 21.34
C GLU A 82 1.75 -11.14 20.97
N VAL A 83 0.97 -11.39 19.91
CA VAL A 83 -0.14 -10.52 19.53
C VAL A 83 -1.41 -11.02 20.23
N CYS A 84 -1.75 -10.43 21.37
CA CYS A 84 -2.87 -10.87 22.21
C CYS A 84 -4.26 -10.65 21.56
N ASP A 85 -4.38 -9.69 20.63
CA ASP A 85 -5.65 -9.30 19.98
C ASP A 85 -5.66 -9.52 18.46
N ALA A 86 -4.93 -10.53 17.97
CA ALA A 86 -4.95 -10.82 16.54
C ALA A 86 -6.36 -11.25 16.09
N PRO A 87 -6.92 -10.69 15.01
CA PRO A 87 -8.22 -11.12 14.50
C PRO A 87 -8.16 -12.60 14.10
N VAL A 88 -8.95 -13.43 14.78
CA VAL A 88 -9.05 -14.86 14.50
C VAL A 88 -9.97 -15.04 13.28
N PHE A 89 -9.37 -15.24 12.11
CA PHE A 89 -10.10 -15.62 10.91
C PHE A 89 -10.50 -17.09 11.02
N LYS A 90 -11.69 -17.35 11.56
CA LYS A 90 -12.26 -18.70 11.56
C LYS A 90 -12.69 -19.09 10.17
N THR A 91 -12.19 -20.22 9.68
CA THR A 91 -12.62 -20.77 8.40
C THR A 91 -14.04 -21.33 8.51
N ARG A 92 -14.74 -21.44 7.37
CA ARG A 92 -16.14 -21.92 7.33
C ARG A 92 -16.31 -23.26 8.02
N ASP A 93 -15.33 -24.15 7.89
CA ASP A 93 -15.40 -25.52 8.41
C ASP A 93 -15.35 -25.56 9.95
N GLU A 94 -14.61 -24.63 10.59
CA GLU A 94 -14.57 -24.47 12.05
C GLU A 94 -15.90 -23.95 12.61
N LEU A 95 -16.61 -23.11 11.87
CA LEU A 95 -17.95 -22.64 12.24
C LEU A 95 -18.98 -23.76 12.13
N MET A 96 -18.88 -24.60 11.10
CA MET A 96 -19.83 -25.71 10.85
C MET A 96 -19.69 -26.85 11.87
N GLN A 97 -18.49 -27.12 12.40
CA GLN A 97 -18.31 -28.11 13.47
C GLN A 97 -18.93 -27.67 14.80
N LYS A 98 -18.90 -26.39 15.15
CA LYS A 98 -19.50 -25.87 16.39
C LYS A 98 -21.04 -25.88 16.40
N GLN A 99 -21.70 -25.93 15.24
CA GLN A 99 -23.16 -26.02 15.14
C GLN A 99 -23.70 -27.46 15.27
N LYS A 100 -22.83 -28.47 15.27
CA LYS A 100 -23.22 -29.90 15.38
C LYS A 100 -23.07 -30.46 16.80
N SER A 101 -22.78 -29.63 17.80
CA SER A 101 -22.78 -30.00 19.23
C SER A 101 -24.02 -29.47 19.93
#